data_AF-A0A1X7TS57-F1
#
_entry.id   AF-A0A1X7TS57-F1
#
_cell.length_a   1.000
_cell.length_b   1.000
_cell.length_c   1.000
_cell.angle_alpha   90.00
_cell.angle_beta   90.00
_cell.angle_gamma   90.00
#
_symmetry.space_group_name_H-M   'P 1'
#
loop_
_entity.id
_entity.type
_entity.pdbx_description
1 polymer ?
#
loop_
_entity_poly.entity_id
_entity_poly.type
_entity_poly.pdbx_seq_one_letter_code
_entity_poly.pdbx_strand_id
1 'polypeptide(L)'
;MKNYRMNGLIPRVHRNTGKTPNHALTYDDILRVLVFIRNYAEVHGISLPRRIPGTKSYEIKKFLPCSTSKRQVYLEYPESCEGLPVKVLF
;
A
#
# COMPACT_ATOMS: atom_id res chain seq x y z
N MET A 1 -31.80 -22.36 -11.71
CA MET A 1 -31.36 -23.78 -11.73
C MET A 1 -30.99 -24.36 -13.10
N LYS A 2 -31.26 -23.70 -14.25
CA LYS A 2 -30.98 -24.28 -15.59
C LYS A 2 -29.49 -24.58 -15.86
N ASN A 3 -28.56 -23.76 -15.37
CA ASN A 3 -27.13 -23.91 -15.63
C ASN A 3 -26.50 -25.14 -14.91
N TYR A 4 -26.97 -25.46 -13.71
CA TYR A 4 -26.51 -26.64 -12.93
C TYR A 4 -26.89 -27.98 -13.56
N ARG A 5 -28.05 -28.07 -14.22
CA ARG A 5 -28.52 -29.31 -14.85
C ARG A 5 -27.75 -29.69 -16.11
N MET A 6 -27.15 -28.71 -16.81
CA MET A 6 -26.39 -28.96 -18.04
C MET A 6 -24.90 -29.12 -17.79
N ASN A 7 -24.33 -28.37 -16.84
CA ASN A 7 -22.87 -28.28 -16.66
C ASN A 7 -22.35 -28.99 -15.40
N GLY A 8 -23.23 -29.50 -14.53
CA GLY A 8 -22.83 -30.11 -13.26
C GLY A 8 -22.33 -29.09 -12.22
N LEU A 9 -21.77 -29.60 -11.12
CA LEU A 9 -21.18 -28.79 -10.05
C LEU A 9 -19.74 -28.41 -10.41
N ILE A 10 -19.57 -27.37 -11.23
CA ILE A 10 -18.24 -26.83 -11.57
C ILE A 10 -17.84 -25.81 -10.49
N PRO A 11 -16.65 -25.94 -9.88
CA PRO A 11 -16.15 -24.93 -8.95
C PRO A 11 -16.02 -23.58 -9.65
N ARG A 12 -16.42 -22.52 -8.97
CA ARG A 12 -16.33 -21.15 -9.50
C ARG A 12 -14.86 -20.76 -9.60
N VAL A 13 -14.31 -20.75 -10.82
CA VAL A 13 -12.95 -20.24 -11.08
C VAL A 13 -13.03 -18.73 -11.28
N HIS A 14 -12.23 -17.97 -10.54
CA HIS A 14 -12.16 -16.52 -10.72
C HIS A 14 -11.54 -16.21 -12.09
N ARG A 15 -12.17 -15.31 -12.86
CA ARG A 15 -11.75 -15.02 -14.23
C ARG A 15 -10.35 -14.38 -14.32
N ASN A 16 -9.85 -13.81 -13.22
CA ASN A 16 -8.49 -13.27 -13.13
C ASN A 16 -7.52 -14.18 -12.39
N THR A 17 -7.87 -15.45 -12.14
CA THR A 17 -6.90 -16.41 -11.59
C THR A 17 -5.70 -16.50 -12.53
N GLY A 18 -4.50 -16.19 -12.01
CA GLY A 18 -3.25 -16.23 -12.76
C GLY A 18 -2.97 -15.04 -13.70
N LYS A 19 -3.81 -13.99 -13.69
CA LYS A 19 -3.58 -12.77 -14.48
C LYS A 19 -3.17 -11.61 -13.59
N THR A 20 -2.15 -10.88 -13.99
CA THR A 20 -1.85 -9.58 -13.39
C THR A 20 -2.96 -8.59 -13.76
N PRO A 21 -3.47 -7.79 -12.82
CA PRO A 21 -4.44 -6.75 -13.12
C PRO A 21 -3.83 -5.71 -14.06
N ASN A 22 -4.62 -5.20 -15.01
CA ASN A 22 -4.17 -4.17 -15.97
C ASN A 22 -3.72 -2.87 -15.29
N HIS A 23 -4.14 -2.64 -14.05
CA HIS A 23 -3.79 -1.47 -13.22
C HIS A 23 -2.82 -1.83 -12.09
N ALA A 24 -2.04 -2.90 -12.26
CA ALA A 24 -0.97 -3.21 -11.33
C ALA A 24 0.11 -2.12 -11.41
N LEU A 25 0.57 -1.66 -10.26
CA LEU A 25 1.72 -0.75 -10.18
C LEU A 25 2.96 -1.45 -10.72
N THR A 26 3.83 -0.69 -11.40
CA THR A 26 5.12 -1.21 -11.83
C THR A 26 6.03 -1.42 -10.61
N TYR A 27 7.06 -2.27 -10.76
CA TYR A 27 8.03 -2.48 -9.69
C TYR A 27 8.72 -1.17 -9.27
N ASP A 28 9.04 -0.31 -10.24
CA ASP A 28 9.67 0.98 -9.98
C ASP A 28 8.74 1.92 -9.19
N ASP A 29 7.44 1.92 -9.49
CA ASP A 29 6.46 2.69 -8.71
C ASP A 29 6.37 2.19 -7.27
N ILE A 30 6.40 0.87 -7.07
CA ILE A 30 6.42 0.27 -5.72
C ILE A 30 7.67 0.72 -4.96
N LEU A 31 8.84 0.72 -5.61
CA LEU A 31 10.08 1.19 -4.99
C LEU A 31 10.01 2.68 -4.62
N ARG A 32 9.48 3.53 -5.50
CA ARG A 32 9.31 4.96 -5.23
C ARG A 32 8.41 5.20 -4.02
N VAL A 33 7.29 4.48 -3.94
CA VAL A 33 6.37 4.56 -2.80
C VAL A 33 7.03 4.06 -1.52
N LEU A 34 7.79 2.97 -1.57
CA LEU A 34 8.51 2.45 -0.40
C LEU A 34 9.54 3.45 0.13
N VAL A 35 10.33 4.06 -0.76
CA VAL A 35 11.32 5.08 -0.39
C VAL A 35 10.63 6.27 0.25
N PHE A 36 9.55 6.75 -0.35
CA PHE A 36 8.76 7.85 0.22
C PHE A 36 8.24 7.51 1.63
N ILE A 37 7.58 6.37 1.80
CA ILE A 37 7.01 5.99 3.10
C ILE A 37 8.10 5.92 4.18
N ARG A 38 9.27 5.36 3.86
CA ARG A 38 10.40 5.31 4.79
C ARG A 38 10.88 6.70 5.16
N ASN A 39 11.15 7.55 4.17
CA ASN A 39 11.63 8.91 4.40
C ASN A 39 10.61 9.75 5.20
N TYR A 40 9.33 9.63 4.86
CA TYR A 40 8.25 10.30 5.56
C TYR A 40 8.17 9.86 7.02
N ALA A 41 8.26 8.56 7.28
CA ALA A 41 8.25 8.00 8.63
C ALA A 41 9.52 8.35 9.43
N GLU A 42 10.66 8.57 8.79
CA GLU A 42 11.87 9.07 9.47
C GLU A 42 11.67 10.50 9.99
N VAL A 43 11.11 11.40 9.16
CA VAL A 43 10.97 12.82 9.50
C VAL A 43 9.77 13.08 10.42
N HIS A 44 8.63 12.45 10.12
CA HIS A 44 7.36 12.74 10.78
C HIS A 44 6.89 11.62 11.72
N GLY A 45 7.51 10.44 11.68
CA GLY A 45 7.03 9.29 12.44
C GLY A 45 7.22 9.44 13.94
N ILE A 46 6.17 9.14 14.70
CA ILE A 46 6.24 9.03 16.16
C ILE A 46 6.58 7.58 16.50
N SER A 47 7.73 7.39 17.14
CA SER A 47 8.16 6.08 17.60
C SER A 47 7.46 5.70 18.90
N LEU A 48 6.98 4.46 18.98
CA LEU A 48 6.51 3.94 20.26
C LEU A 48 7.67 3.86 21.27
N PRO A 49 7.41 4.14 22.56
CA PRO A 49 8.36 3.78 23.61
C PRO A 49 8.60 2.27 23.55
N ARG A 50 9.88 1.89 23.61
CA ARG A 50 10.44 0.57 23.28
C ARG A 50 9.80 -0.63 24.01
N ARG A 51 9.01 -0.41 25.06
CA ARG A 51 8.32 -1.46 25.82
C ARG A 51 6.81 -1.28 25.75
N ILE A 52 6.17 -2.12 24.95
CA ILE A 52 4.74 -2.36 25.01
C ILE A 52 4.55 -3.74 25.65
N PRO A 53 3.91 -3.82 26.84
CA PRO A 53 3.57 -5.11 27.42
C PRO A 53 2.72 -5.94 26.45
N GLY A 54 3.13 -7.18 26.16
CA GLY A 54 2.40 -8.12 25.31
C GLY A 54 2.80 -8.17 23.84
N THR A 55 3.70 -7.31 23.34
CA THR A 55 4.22 -7.41 21.97
C THR A 55 5.53 -8.19 21.91
N LYS A 56 5.59 -9.27 21.11
CA LYS A 56 6.80 -10.10 20.92
C LYS A 56 7.88 -9.47 20.02
N SER A 57 7.58 -8.32 19.39
CA SER A 57 8.51 -7.66 18.47
C SER A 57 9.23 -6.51 19.17
N TYR A 58 10.56 -6.53 19.08
CA TYR A 58 11.44 -5.42 19.47
C TYR A 58 11.52 -4.33 18.40
N GLU A 59 10.81 -4.48 17.28
CA GLU A 59 10.81 -3.49 16.21
C GLU A 59 10.16 -2.19 16.67
N ILE A 60 10.89 -1.09 16.46
CA ILE A 60 10.39 0.26 16.69
C ILE A 60 9.33 0.54 15.63
N LYS A 61 8.06 0.41 16.02
CA LYS A 61 6.95 0.81 15.16
C LYS A 61 6.85 2.34 15.17
N LYS A 62 6.88 2.92 13.98
CA LYS A 62 6.63 4.34 13.74
C LYS A 62 5.20 4.54 13.28
N PHE A 63 4.51 5.47 13.91
CA PHE A 63 3.15 5.88 13.53
C PHE A 63 3.16 7.24 12.87
N LEU A 64 2.14 7.48 12.04
CA LEU A 64 1.83 8.83 11.61
C LEU A 64 1.41 9.69 12.82
N PRO A 65 1.81 10.96 12.88
CA PRO A 65 1.29 11.92 13.85
C PRO A 65 -0.24 12.00 13.80
N CYS A 66 -0.88 12.17 14.96
CA CYS A 66 -2.33 12.40 15.03
C CYS A 66 -2.78 13.66 14.29
N SER A 67 -1.88 14.64 14.08
CA SER A 67 -2.15 15.86 13.33
C SER A 67 -2.17 15.67 11.81
N THR A 68 -1.64 14.55 11.31
CA THR A 68 -1.51 14.27 9.87
C THR A 68 -2.49 13.19 9.45
N SER A 69 -3.32 13.48 8.45
CA SER A 69 -4.23 12.49 7.86
C SER A 69 -3.56 11.77 6.69
N LYS A 70 -4.00 10.54 6.36
CA LYS A 70 -3.53 9.80 5.17
C LYS A 70 -3.67 10.62 3.88
N ARG A 71 -4.72 11.44 3.79
CA ARG A 71 -4.94 12.34 2.64
C ARG A 71 -3.86 13.40 2.54
N GLN A 72 -3.44 13.97 3.67
CA GLN A 72 -2.39 14.98 3.70
C GLN A 72 -1.04 14.40 3.27
N VAL A 73 -0.68 13.22 3.79
CA VAL A 73 0.53 12.49 3.36
C VAL A 73 0.51 12.23 1.85
N TYR A 74 -0.67 11.89 1.30
CA TYR A 74 -0.84 11.68 -0.14
C TYR A 74 -0.66 12.97 -0.97
N LEU A 75 -1.05 14.14 -0.44
CA LEU A 75 -0.84 15.42 -1.11
C LEU A 75 0.64 15.87 -1.05
N GLU A 76 1.36 15.50 0.00
CA GLU A 76 2.80 15.77 0.16
C GLU A 76 3.67 14.83 -0.70
N TYR A 77 3.13 13.67 -1.11
CA TYR A 77 3.82 12.71 -1.97
C TYR A 77 4.28 13.30 -3.32
N PRO A 78 3.44 13.97 -4.13
CA PRO A 78 3.87 14.60 -5.37
C PRO A 78 5.01 15.59 -5.16
N GLU A 79 4.93 16.47 -4.16
CA GLU A 79 5.98 17.47 -3.87
C GLU A 79 7.33 16.80 -3.53
N SER A 80 7.29 15.71 -2.77
CA SER A 80 8.49 14.91 -2.50
C SER A 80 9.00 14.12 -3.72
N CYS A 81 8.17 13.93 -4.74
CA CYS A 81 8.52 13.30 -6.01
C CYS A 81 8.97 14.30 -7.09
N GLU A 82 8.70 15.61 -6.93
CA GLU A 82 8.98 16.66 -7.93
C GLU A 82 10.49 16.91 -8.20
N GLY A 83 11.39 16.17 -7.55
CA GLY A 83 12.76 15.96 -8.03
C GLY A 83 12.88 15.02 -9.24
N LEU A 84 11.80 14.38 -9.68
CA LEU A 84 11.75 13.48 -10.84
C LEU A 84 10.52 13.78 -11.73
N PRO A 85 10.71 14.04 -13.03
CA PRO A 85 9.65 14.54 -13.90
C PRO A 85 8.78 13.39 -14.41
N VAL A 86 7.75 12.99 -13.66
CA VAL A 86 6.63 12.23 -14.27
C VAL A 86 5.32 12.62 -13.59
N LYS A 87 4.64 13.63 -14.15
CA LYS A 87 3.22 13.87 -13.88
C LYS A 87 2.43 12.73 -14.53
N VAL A 88 2.00 11.76 -13.73
CA VAL A 88 0.98 10.79 -14.16
C VAL A 88 -0.38 11.41 -13.86
N LEU A 89 -1.04 11.88 -14.91
CA LEU A 89 -2.45 12.27 -14.89
C LEU A 89 -3.30 10.99 -14.73
N PHE A 90 -4.21 11.01 -13.75
CA PHE A 90 -5.22 9.97 -13.54
C PHE A 90 -6.30 9.97 -14.63
#